data_AF-A0A2G2ZHI5-F1
#
_entry.id   AF-A0A2G2ZHI5-F1
#
_cell.length_a   1.000
_cell.length_b   1.000
_cell.length_c   1.000
_cell.angle_alpha   90.00
_cell.angle_beta   90.00
_cell.angle_gamma   90.00
#
_symmetry.space_group_name_H-M   'P 1'
#
loop_
_entity.id
_entity.type
_entity.pdbx_description
1 polymer ?
#
loop_
_entity_poly.entity_id
_entity_poly.type
_entity_poly.pdbx_seq_one_letter_code
_entity_poly.pdbx_strand_id
1 'polypeptide(L)'
;MSHNKFLPIGIHAMDGKEKFIKQVIEVVDSEKKSITWKVIEGNVLELYNSFIIVTSSEHQWTTLTFVYEKKTENTPEPLIDFGSFLDAIKDMEAQLLKK
;
A
#
# COMPACT_ATOMS: atom_id res chain seq x y z
N MET A 1 -6.26 18.38 -15.91
CA MET A 1 -6.49 17.05 -16.54
C MET A 1 -5.79 16.01 -15.68
N SER A 2 -6.52 15.32 -14.82
CA SER A 2 -5.98 14.23 -14.00
C SER A 2 -5.65 13.06 -14.92
N HIS A 3 -4.36 12.83 -15.15
CA HIS A 3 -3.90 11.62 -15.78
C HIS A 3 -4.04 10.50 -14.74
N ASN A 4 -5.13 9.71 -14.82
CA ASN A 4 -5.22 8.43 -14.13
C ASN A 4 -4.16 7.49 -14.73
N LYS A 5 -2.95 7.57 -14.21
CA LYS A 5 -1.89 6.59 -14.48
C LYS A 5 -2.20 5.34 -13.68
N PHE A 6 -2.70 4.31 -14.38
CA PHE A 6 -2.68 2.94 -13.89
C PHE A 6 -1.22 2.52 -13.74
N LEU A 7 -0.75 2.31 -12.51
CA LEU A 7 0.52 1.64 -12.24
C LEU A 7 0.28 0.13 -12.11
N PRO A 8 1.26 -0.70 -12.49
CA PRO A 8 1.05 -2.12 -12.72
C PRO A 8 0.68 -2.89 -11.44
N ILE A 9 0.08 -4.04 -11.69
CA ILE A 9 -0.32 -5.09 -10.74
C ILE A 9 0.84 -5.35 -9.77
N GLY A 10 0.65 -5.09 -8.48
CA GLY A 10 1.61 -5.51 -7.45
C GLY A 10 1.32 -6.95 -7.08
N ILE A 11 2.14 -7.89 -7.57
CA ILE A 11 2.16 -9.27 -7.07
C ILE A 11 3.22 -9.30 -5.98
N HIS A 12 2.80 -9.42 -4.72
CA HIS A 12 3.71 -9.59 -3.59
C HIS A 12 3.33 -10.88 -2.87
N ALA A 13 4.31 -11.76 -2.67
CA ALA A 13 4.14 -12.93 -1.83
C ALA A 13 3.96 -12.46 -0.39
N MET A 14 2.72 -12.49 0.12
CA MET A 14 2.44 -12.21 1.53
C MET A 14 2.22 -13.56 2.21
N ASP A 15 3.00 -13.85 3.26
CA ASP A 15 2.91 -15.11 4.02
C ASP A 15 3.27 -16.36 3.18
N GLY A 16 4.23 -16.24 2.25
CA GLY A 16 4.68 -17.35 1.39
C GLY A 16 3.67 -17.82 0.34
N LYS A 17 2.49 -17.20 0.29
CA LYS A 17 1.46 -17.42 -0.74
C LYS A 17 1.50 -16.29 -1.74
N GLU A 18 1.39 -16.63 -3.02
CA GLU A 18 1.17 -15.61 -4.05
C GLU A 18 -0.14 -14.88 -3.77
N LYS A 19 -0.03 -13.58 -3.49
CA LYS A 19 -1.17 -12.68 -3.38
C LYS A 19 -0.96 -11.53 -4.34
N PHE A 20 -2.06 -11.00 -4.85
CA PHE A 20 -2.04 -9.83 -5.72
C PHE A 20 -2.94 -8.75 -5.18
N ILE A 21 -2.55 -7.51 -5.45
CA ILE A 21 -3.37 -6.33 -5.25
C ILE A 21 -3.34 -5.47 -6.50
N LYS A 22 -4.48 -4.89 -6.82
CA LYS A 22 -4.63 -3.87 -7.85
C LYS A 22 -5.08 -2.60 -7.18
N GLN A 23 -4.32 -1.55 -7.42
CA GLN A 23 -4.55 -0.26 -6.80
C GLN A 23 -4.51 0.85 -7.82
N VAL A 24 -5.23 1.92 -7.52
CA VAL A 24 -5.20 3.17 -8.28
C VAL A 24 -4.66 4.27 -7.36
N ILE A 25 -3.92 5.21 -7.94
CA ILE A 25 -3.55 6.44 -7.23
C ILE A 25 -4.80 7.33 -7.22
N GLU A 26 -5.36 7.57 -6.05
CA GLU A 26 -6.50 8.50 -5.90
C GLU A 26 -6.03 9.94 -5.75
N VAL A 27 -5.00 10.16 -4.92
CA VAL A 27 -4.51 11.51 -4.60
C VAL A 27 -2.99 11.51 -4.60
N VAL A 28 -2.42 12.55 -5.21
CA VAL A 28 -1.01 12.90 -5.08
C VAL A 28 -0.97 14.34 -4.54
N ASP A 29 -0.45 14.51 -3.33
CA ASP A 29 -0.27 15.79 -2.68
C ASP A 29 1.23 16.08 -2.59
N SER A 30 1.73 16.91 -3.51
CA SER A 30 3.15 17.26 -3.56
C SER A 30 3.59 18.14 -2.39
N GLU A 31 2.70 18.96 -1.84
CA GLU A 31 3.01 19.85 -0.72
C GLU A 31 3.24 19.04 0.55
N LYS A 32 2.37 18.06 0.81
CA LYS A 32 2.50 17.13 1.94
C LYS A 32 3.42 15.95 1.66
N LYS A 33 3.99 15.87 0.45
CA LYS A 33 4.78 14.71 -0.04
C LYS A 33 4.06 13.40 0.25
N SER A 34 2.76 13.36 -0.07
CA SER A 34 1.87 12.27 0.26
C SER A 34 1.18 11.71 -0.98
N ILE A 35 0.95 10.40 -0.97
CA ILE A 35 0.21 9.70 -2.01
C ILE A 35 -0.83 8.82 -1.33
N THR A 36 -2.05 8.82 -1.88
CA THR A 36 -3.15 7.94 -1.47
C THR A 36 -3.41 6.95 -2.58
N TRP A 37 -3.36 5.67 -2.24
CA TRP A 37 -3.69 4.55 -3.11
C TRP A 37 -4.94 3.85 -2.60
N LYS A 38 -5.86 3.57 -3.51
CA LYS A 38 -7.05 2.78 -3.22
C LYS A 38 -6.92 1.42 -3.86
N VAL A 39 -7.12 0.37 -3.06
CA VAL A 39 -7.22 -0.98 -3.59
C VAL A 39 -8.58 -1.16 -4.23
N ILE A 40 -8.58 -1.60 -5.49
CA ILE A 40 -9.78 -1.82 -6.30
C ILE A 40 -10.02 -3.31 -6.60
N GLU A 41 -9.00 -4.16 -6.44
CA GLU A 41 -9.06 -5.60 -6.69
C GLU A 41 -7.94 -6.30 -5.91
N GLY A 42 -8.10 -7.59 -5.58
CA GLY A 42 -7.05 -8.42 -4.99
C GLY A 42 -7.43 -9.09 -3.68
N ASN A 43 -6.53 -9.94 -3.17
CA ASN A 43 -6.80 -10.83 -2.04
C ASN A 43 -7.11 -10.07 -0.73
N VAL A 44 -6.58 -8.85 -0.57
CA VAL A 44 -6.87 -8.02 0.61
C VAL A 44 -8.37 -7.68 0.70
N LEU A 45 -9.05 -7.51 -0.44
CA LEU A 45 -10.49 -7.24 -0.47
C LEU A 45 -11.34 -8.49 -0.22
N GLU A 46 -10.74 -9.67 -0.01
CA GLU A 46 -11.46 -10.84 0.50
C GLU A 46 -11.80 -10.67 1.99
N LEU A 47 -10.95 -9.96 2.74
CA LEU A 47 -11.05 -9.75 4.19
C LEU A 47 -11.60 -8.36 4.56
N TYR A 48 -11.33 -7.34 3.75
CA TYR A 48 -11.73 -5.95 4.00
C TYR A 48 -12.73 -5.47 2.93
N ASN A 49 -13.77 -4.74 3.34
CA ASN A 49 -14.73 -4.08 2.44
C ASN A 49 -14.06 -2.95 1.65
N SER A 50 -13.15 -2.23 2.30
CA SER A 50 -12.37 -1.16 1.70
C SER A 50 -10.95 -1.17 2.27
N PHE A 51 -9.98 -0.81 1.43
CA PHE A 51 -8.58 -0.71 1.83
C PHE A 51 -7.92 0.44 1.07
N ILE A 52 -7.43 1.42 1.83
CA ILE A 52 -6.72 2.59 1.35
C ILE A 52 -5.36 2.61 2.03
N ILE A 53 -4.34 2.85 1.23
CA ILE A 53 -2.97 3.02 1.67
C ILE A 53 -2.64 4.49 1.49
N VAL A 54 -2.08 5.12 2.51
CA VAL A 54 -1.53 6.46 2.43
C VAL A 54 -0.07 6.37 2.82
N THR A 55 0.79 6.98 2.01
CA THR A 55 2.16 7.26 2.44
C THR A 55 2.35 8.75 2.48
N SER A 56 3.20 9.17 3.38
CA SER A 56 3.69 10.53 3.43
C SER A 56 5.14 10.51 3.89
N SER A 57 5.90 11.49 3.44
CA SER A 57 7.29 11.63 3.85
C SER A 57 7.53 13.01 4.44
N GLU A 58 8.05 13.04 5.66
CA GLU A 58 8.42 14.25 6.37
C GLU A 58 9.85 14.11 6.91
N HIS A 59 10.73 15.04 6.53
CA HIS A 59 12.17 14.97 6.83
C HIS A 59 12.79 13.62 6.44
N GLN A 60 13.18 12.81 7.44
CA GLN A 60 13.79 11.49 7.28
C GLN A 60 12.80 10.35 7.62
N TRP A 61 11.54 10.68 7.87
CA TRP A 61 10.52 9.72 8.24
C TRP A 61 9.56 9.50 7.08
N THR A 62 9.32 8.24 6.75
CA THR A 62 8.20 7.83 5.90
C THR A 62 7.13 7.22 6.79
N THR A 63 5.92 7.74 6.69
CA THR A 63 4.73 7.20 7.35
C THR A 63 3.94 6.39 6.36
N LEU A 64 3.57 5.17 6.75
CA LEU A 64 2.64 4.30 6.04
C LEU A 64 1.37 4.16 6.90
N THR A 65 0.23 4.55 6.36
CA THR A 65 -1.07 4.51 7.04
C THR A 65 -2.03 3.65 6.24
N PHE A 66 -2.67 2.69 6.91
CA PHE A 66 -3.75 1.89 6.35
C PHE A 66 -5.08 2.36 6.89
N VAL A 67 -6.01 2.66 6.00
CA VAL A 67 -7.39 2.99 6.31
C VAL A 67 -8.26 1.91 5.70
N TYR A 68 -8.96 1.15 6.53
CA TYR A 68 -9.67 -0.04 6.09
C TYR A 68 -10.98 -0.23 6.83
N GLU A 69 -11.88 -0.96 6.19
CA GLU A 69 -13.13 -1.43 6.77
C GLU A 69 -13.13 -2.95 6.77
N LYS A 70 -13.21 -3.57 7.95
CA LYS A 70 -13.29 -5.02 8.08
C LYS A 70 -14.63 -5.54 7.55
N LYS A 71 -14.62 -6.68 6.84
CA LYS A 71 -15.88 -7.33 6.43
C LYS A 71 -16.66 -7.89 7.61
N THR A 72 -15.94 -8.38 8.60
CA THR A 72 -16.50 -8.96 9.83
C THR A 72 -15.65 -8.56 11.03
N GLU A 73 -16.23 -8.54 12.23
CA GLU A 73 -15.50 -8.21 13.47
C GLU A 73 -14.29 -9.14 13.72
N ASN A 74 -14.40 -10.40 13.29
CA ASN A 74 -13.35 -11.41 13.41
C ASN A 74 -12.19 -11.24 12.41
N THR A 75 -12.29 -10.28 11.48
CA THR A 75 -11.22 -10.02 10.52
C THR A 75 -9.99 -9.52 11.28
N PRO A 76 -8.80 -10.13 11.08
CA PRO A 76 -7.59 -9.70 11.77
C PRO A 76 -7.20 -8.27 11.36
N GLU A 77 -6.36 -7.64 12.16
CA GLU A 77 -5.70 -6.41 11.73
C GLU A 77 -4.68 -6.72 10.61
N PRO A 78 -4.46 -5.81 9.65
CA PRO A 78 -3.58 -6.03 8.49
C PRO A 78 -2.09 -5.94 8.84
N LEU A 79 -1.67 -6.49 9.98
CA LEU A 79 -0.29 -6.40 10.50
C LEU A 79 0.70 -7.22 9.67
N ILE A 80 0.26 -8.37 9.13
CA ILE A 80 1.08 -9.19 8.23
C ILE A 80 1.32 -8.43 6.92
N ASP A 81 0.26 -7.87 6.36
CA ASP A 81 0.32 -7.09 5.12
C ASP A 81 1.21 -5.84 5.32
N PHE A 82 1.15 -5.21 6.50
CA PHE A 82 2.04 -4.10 6.88
C PHE A 82 3.52 -4.51 6.87
N GLY A 83 3.85 -5.68 7.42
CA GLY A 83 5.21 -6.21 7.40
C GLY A 83 5.75 -6.37 5.97
N SER A 84 4.97 -6.99 5.08
CA SER A 84 5.36 -7.18 3.69
C SER A 84 5.58 -5.85 2.94
N PHE A 85 4.74 -4.84 3.19
CA PHE A 85 4.93 -3.51 2.61
C PHE A 85 6.19 -2.80 3.13
N LEU A 86 6.47 -2.91 4.44
CA LEU A 86 7.70 -2.35 5.01
C LEU A 86 8.95 -2.99 4.41
N ASP A 87 8.94 -4.30 4.21
CA ASP A 87 10.07 -5.00 3.60
C ASP A 87 10.30 -4.55 2.15
N ALA A 88 9.24 -4.36 1.37
CA ALA A 88 9.34 -3.77 0.03
C ALA A 88 9.93 -2.34 0.04
N ILE A 89 9.51 -1.50 1.00
CA ILE A 89 10.05 -0.13 1.14
C ILE A 89 11.54 -0.17 1.50
N LYS A 90 11.96 -1.05 2.43
CA LYS A 90 13.37 -1.22 2.79
C LYS A 90 14.22 -1.71 1.62
N ASP A 91 13.71 -2.65 0.83
CA ASP A 91 14.40 -3.12 -0.36
C ASP A 91 14.58 -2.01 -1.40
N MET A 92 13.55 -1.17 -1.60
CA MET A 92 13.65 0.01 -2.44
C MET A 92 14.69 1.01 -1.92
N GLU A 93 14.69 1.28 -0.61
CA GLU A 93 15.68 2.16 0.03
C GLU A 93 17.10 1.62 -0.14
N ALA A 94 17.32 0.32 0.08
CA ALA A 94 18.62 -0.32 -0.10
C ALA A 94 19.12 -0.25 -1.56
N GLN A 95 18.23 -0.28 -2.55
CA GLN A 95 18.58 -0.08 -3.95
C GLN A 95 18.92 1.40 -4.26
N LEU A 96 18.21 2.35 -3.64
CA LEU A 96 18.42 3.78 -3.83
C LEU A 96 19.70 4.31 -3.14
N LEU A 97 20.09 3.70 -2.02
CA LEU A 97 21.30 4.05 -1.25
C LEU A 97 22.59 3.45 -1.83
N LYS A 98 22.52 2.51 -2.78
CA LYS A 98 23.69 1.93 -3.48
C LYS A 98 24.33 2.88 -4.51
N LYS A 99 24.15 4.19 -4.36
CA LYS A 99 24.70 5.21 -5.25
C LYS A 99 26.02 5.77 -4.74
#